data_AF-A0A4Y1R792-F1
#
_entry.id   AF-A0A4Y1R792-F1
#
_cell.length_a   1.000
_cell.length_b   1.000
_cell.length_c   1.000
_cell.angle_alpha   90.00
_cell.angle_beta   90.00
_cell.angle_gamma   90.00
#
_symmetry.space_group_name_H-M   'P 1'
#
loop_
_entity.id
_entity.type
_entity.pdbx_description
1 polymer ?
#
loop_
_entity_poly.entity_id
_entity_poly.type
_entity_poly.pdbx_seq_one_letter_code
_entity_poly.pdbx_strand_id
1 'polypeptide(L)'
;METLVIDCPNLFSISFDCCAFDKFILNNASSLVEFHVDMVHLIYRSYRYWSKVVRLLLQAPNVKHLNVQNWWFKWELCQKFKEYATILSRSLGVERKMGKFLTSKEDSFPKSFMLHNLNLLELRTGFTQYDLVGMAALLKLCPNLETMILEYLFKKRADESLSEELLNKPVELSMPSLKQVTMNVYTGTEDEFSVMKMLIGQGVVLEKIVFVPVQVENGKVVERSLPPVVLCRNGSQGWKCSPDLSSSVRNIIESELKVD
;
A
#
# COMPACT_ATOMS: atom_id res chain seq x y z
N MET A 1 21.70 -19.19 10.77
CA MET A 1 20.95 -18.35 9.83
C MET A 1 20.57 -19.21 8.66
N GLU A 2 19.27 -19.47 8.49
CA GLU A 2 18.78 -20.25 7.35
C GLU A 2 18.54 -19.30 6.16
N THR A 3 19.18 -19.63 5.04
CA THR A 3 19.00 -18.91 3.77
C THR A 3 18.22 -19.80 2.83
N LEU A 4 17.08 -19.31 2.35
CA LEU A 4 16.34 -19.97 1.27
C LEU A 4 16.81 -19.39 -0.06
N VAL A 5 17.31 -20.25 -0.94
CA VAL A 5 17.68 -19.91 -2.31
C VAL A 5 16.66 -20.56 -3.24
N ILE A 6 16.05 -19.75 -4.09
CA ILE A 6 15.11 -20.19 -5.12
C ILE A 6 15.76 -19.92 -6.46
N ASP A 7 16.11 -20.99 -7.18
CA ASP A 7 16.76 -20.93 -8.49
C ASP A 7 15.86 -21.61 -9.53
N CYS A 8 14.77 -20.92 -9.86
CA CYS A 8 13.72 -21.43 -10.73
C CYS A 8 13.54 -20.44 -11.89
N PRO A 9 14.26 -20.61 -13.02
CA PRO A 9 14.32 -19.61 -14.09
C PRO A 9 12.96 -19.35 -14.77
N ASN A 10 12.04 -20.32 -14.72
CA ASN A 10 10.70 -20.25 -15.30
C ASN A 10 9.63 -19.98 -14.22
N LEU A 11 10.02 -19.59 -13.01
CA LEU A 11 9.08 -19.29 -11.94
C LEU A 11 8.26 -18.05 -12.31
N PHE A 12 6.97 -18.24 -12.55
CA PHE A 12 6.05 -17.19 -12.96
C PHE A 12 5.40 -16.46 -11.78
N SER A 13 5.11 -17.20 -10.72
CA SER A 13 4.40 -16.71 -9.53
C SER A 13 5.03 -17.28 -8.28
N ILE A 14 5.13 -16.47 -7.22
CA ILE A 14 5.58 -16.91 -5.90
C ILE A 14 4.71 -16.29 -4.81
N SER A 15 4.36 -17.12 -3.83
CA SER A 15 3.66 -16.71 -2.62
C SER A 15 4.50 -17.08 -1.40
N PHE A 16 4.71 -16.11 -0.52
CA PHE A 16 5.29 -16.34 0.80
C PHE A 16 4.20 -16.16 1.84
N ASP A 17 3.68 -17.27 2.35
CA ASP A 17 2.64 -17.28 3.37
C ASP A 17 3.24 -17.65 4.73
N CYS A 18 3.19 -16.74 5.69
CA CYS A 18 3.65 -16.91 7.06
C CYS A 18 5.12 -17.42 7.19
N CYS A 19 5.97 -17.13 6.20
CA CYS A 19 7.32 -17.68 6.12
C CYS A 19 8.32 -16.96 7.04
N ALA A 20 9.03 -17.72 7.88
CA ALA A 20 10.07 -17.18 8.77
C ALA A 20 11.48 -17.63 8.34
N PHE A 21 12.11 -16.90 7.40
CA PHE A 21 13.51 -17.12 7.03
C PHE A 21 14.37 -15.88 7.29
N ASP A 22 15.65 -16.07 7.58
CA ASP A 22 16.58 -14.97 7.83
C ASP A 22 16.95 -14.23 6.54
N LYS A 23 17.21 -14.98 5.46
CA LYS A 23 17.59 -14.45 4.15
C LYS A 23 16.89 -15.23 3.03
N PHE A 24 16.36 -14.51 2.05
CA PHE A 24 15.84 -15.06 0.81
C PHE A 24 16.68 -14.57 -0.36
N ILE A 25 16.96 -15.45 -1.31
CA ILE A 25 17.66 -15.13 -2.55
C ILE A 25 16.84 -15.72 -3.71
N LEU A 26 16.51 -14.87 -4.68
CA LEU A 26 15.85 -15.23 -5.92
C LEU A 26 16.89 -15.21 -7.04
N ASN A 27 17.38 -16.38 -7.42
CA ASN A 27 18.25 -16.53 -8.57
C ASN A 27 17.41 -16.63 -9.83
N ASN A 28 17.80 -15.86 -10.85
CA ASN A 28 17.18 -15.86 -12.17
C ASN A 28 15.64 -15.68 -12.17
N ALA A 29 15.12 -14.81 -11.30
CA ALA A 29 13.70 -14.49 -11.21
C ALA A 29 13.21 -13.51 -12.31
N SER A 30 13.80 -13.59 -13.50
CA SER A 30 13.43 -12.75 -14.65
C SER A 30 12.04 -13.11 -15.20
N SER A 31 11.60 -14.36 -15.05
CA SER A 31 10.25 -14.80 -15.45
C SER A 31 9.16 -14.50 -14.42
N LEU A 32 9.53 -13.97 -13.25
CA LEU A 32 8.60 -13.74 -12.15
C LEU A 32 7.72 -12.52 -12.42
N VAL A 33 6.42 -12.75 -12.49
CA VAL A 33 5.39 -11.74 -12.82
C VAL A 33 4.52 -11.44 -11.61
N GLU A 34 4.22 -12.46 -10.81
CA GLU A 34 3.35 -12.35 -9.63
C GLU A 34 4.16 -12.58 -8.35
N PHE A 35 4.02 -11.65 -7.40
CA PHE A 35 4.74 -11.68 -6.13
C PHE A 35 3.78 -11.42 -4.98
N HIS A 36 3.50 -12.44 -4.18
CA HIS A 36 2.64 -12.35 -3.01
C HIS A 36 3.44 -12.56 -1.72
N VAL A 37 3.23 -11.68 -0.74
CA VAL A 37 3.78 -11.80 0.59
C VAL A 37 2.71 -11.56 1.65
N ASP A 38 2.40 -12.62 2.37
CA ASP A 38 1.61 -12.60 3.61
C ASP A 38 2.51 -13.00 4.78
N MET A 39 2.68 -12.12 5.76
CA MET A 39 3.54 -12.39 6.90
C MET A 39 2.77 -12.25 8.20
N VAL A 40 3.03 -13.17 9.15
CA VAL A 40 2.51 -13.05 10.50
C VAL A 40 3.05 -11.77 11.12
N HIS A 41 2.13 -10.91 11.57
CA HIS A 41 2.46 -9.66 12.26
C HIS A 41 3.21 -9.97 13.58
N LEU A 42 4.55 -9.88 13.52
CA LEU A 42 5.44 -9.97 14.66
C LEU A 42 6.00 -8.56 14.92
N ILE A 43 5.42 -7.89 15.92
CA ILE A 43 5.61 -6.48 16.30
C ILE A 43 7.08 -6.03 16.29
N TYR A 44 7.99 -6.85 16.79
CA TYR A 44 9.40 -6.50 16.92
C TYR A 44 10.23 -6.67 15.63
N ARG A 45 9.61 -7.05 14.51
CA ARG A 45 10.31 -7.38 13.26
C ARG A 45 9.66 -6.82 11.99
N SER A 46 8.55 -6.07 12.09
CA SER A 46 7.79 -5.51 10.95
C SER A 46 8.67 -4.81 9.90
N TYR A 47 9.61 -3.96 10.33
CA TYR A 47 10.57 -3.30 9.44
C TYR A 47 11.57 -4.27 8.76
N ARG A 48 12.05 -5.28 9.49
CA ARG A 48 12.92 -6.31 8.90
C ARG A 48 12.20 -7.08 7.80
N TYR A 49 10.88 -7.11 7.80
CA TYR A 49 10.10 -7.74 6.74
C TYR A 49 10.05 -6.88 5.48
N TRP A 50 9.71 -5.59 5.60
CA TRP A 50 9.64 -4.74 4.42
C TRP A 50 10.99 -4.61 3.70
N SER A 51 12.08 -4.45 4.45
CA SER A 51 13.42 -4.44 3.86
C SER A 51 13.76 -5.73 3.11
N LYS A 52 13.27 -6.90 3.58
CA LYS A 52 13.40 -8.18 2.85
C LYS A 52 12.56 -8.21 1.59
N VAL A 53 11.31 -7.73 1.65
CA VAL A 53 10.43 -7.67 0.47
C VAL A 53 11.05 -6.79 -0.62
N VAL A 54 11.51 -5.59 -0.29
CA VAL A 54 12.15 -4.70 -1.29
C VAL A 54 13.44 -5.33 -1.85
N ARG A 55 14.23 -6.03 -1.01
CA ARG A 55 15.41 -6.79 -1.48
C ARG A 55 15.07 -7.92 -2.44
N LEU A 56 13.91 -8.56 -2.29
CA LEU A 56 13.44 -9.59 -3.21
C LEU A 56 12.90 -8.97 -4.50
N LEU A 57 12.17 -7.87 -4.41
CA LEU A 57 11.70 -7.13 -5.59
C LEU A 57 12.87 -6.58 -6.44
N LEU A 58 13.98 -6.21 -5.82
CA LEU A 58 15.23 -5.86 -6.53
C LEU A 58 15.77 -7.02 -7.40
N GLN A 59 15.49 -8.27 -7.02
CA GLN A 59 15.92 -9.47 -7.74
C GLN A 59 14.89 -9.94 -8.78
N ALA A 60 13.69 -9.37 -8.77
CA ALA A 60 12.57 -9.74 -9.63
C ALA A 60 12.07 -8.52 -10.44
N PRO A 61 12.83 -8.07 -11.45
CA PRO A 61 12.58 -6.80 -12.12
C PRO A 61 11.28 -6.78 -12.94
N ASN A 62 10.72 -7.93 -13.29
CA ASN A 62 9.58 -8.07 -14.20
C ASN A 62 8.25 -8.29 -13.48
N VAL A 63 8.21 -8.14 -12.16
CA VAL A 63 6.98 -8.23 -11.37
C VAL A 63 5.98 -7.19 -11.86
N LYS A 64 4.79 -7.66 -12.26
CA LYS A 64 3.66 -6.85 -12.71
C LYS A 64 2.53 -6.80 -11.70
N HIS A 65 2.44 -7.83 -10.86
CA HIS A 65 1.43 -7.97 -9.83
C HIS A 65 2.11 -8.19 -8.47
N LEU A 66 1.85 -7.28 -7.53
CA LEU A 66 2.34 -7.31 -6.16
C LEU A 66 1.18 -7.39 -5.17
N ASN A 67 1.12 -8.43 -4.34
CA ASN A 67 0.24 -8.50 -3.18
C ASN A 67 1.08 -8.43 -1.90
N VAL A 68 0.85 -7.40 -1.08
CA VAL A 68 1.60 -7.16 0.15
C VAL A 68 0.73 -6.56 1.25
N GLN A 69 1.14 -6.78 2.50
CA GLN A 69 0.59 -6.10 3.65
C GLN A 69 1.33 -4.78 3.92
N ASN A 70 0.57 -3.73 4.23
CA ASN A 70 1.09 -2.43 4.61
C ASN A 70 1.60 -2.43 6.06
N TRP A 71 2.78 -3.01 6.27
CA TRP A 71 3.49 -3.02 7.55
C TRP A 71 4.65 -2.02 7.62
N TRP A 72 4.60 -0.95 6.81
CA TRP A 72 5.77 -0.11 6.49
C TRP A 72 6.49 0.51 7.70
N PHE A 73 5.82 0.69 8.83
CA PHE A 73 6.40 1.18 10.06
C PHE A 73 5.63 0.67 11.29
N LYS A 74 6.41 0.27 12.28
CA LYS A 74 6.08 0.45 13.69
C LYS A 74 7.36 1.07 14.25
N TRP A 75 7.25 2.35 14.59
CA TRP A 75 8.28 3.39 14.63
C TRP A 75 9.23 3.31 15.84
N GLU A 76 8.91 2.55 16.89
CA GLU A 76 9.66 2.55 18.16
C GLU A 76 11.12 2.05 18.05
N LEU A 77 11.59 1.61 16.88
CA LEU A 77 13.00 1.23 16.64
C LEU A 77 13.73 2.05 15.55
N CYS A 78 13.05 2.96 14.85
CA CYS A 78 13.66 3.73 13.75
C CYS A 78 14.64 4.82 14.19
N GLN A 79 14.71 5.18 15.48
CA GLN A 79 15.79 6.05 15.98
C GLN A 79 17.20 5.46 15.75
N LYS A 80 17.32 4.15 15.50
CA LYS A 80 18.61 3.49 15.23
C LYS A 80 18.93 3.25 13.75
N PHE A 81 17.98 3.43 12.82
CA PHE A 81 18.21 3.12 11.40
C PHE A 81 18.24 4.38 10.52
N LYS A 82 19.48 4.86 10.32
CA LYS A 82 19.85 6.11 9.62
C LYS A 82 19.55 6.10 8.10
N GLU A 83 19.24 4.96 7.51
CA GLU A 83 19.27 4.78 6.05
C GLU A 83 17.92 5.02 5.36
N TYR A 84 16.78 4.78 6.03
CA TYR A 84 15.44 5.03 5.46
C TYR A 84 14.97 6.48 5.57
N ALA A 85 15.63 7.27 6.41
CA ALA A 85 15.47 8.72 6.41
C ALA A 85 15.72 9.32 5.03
N THR A 86 16.49 8.68 4.13
CA THR A 86 16.74 9.20 2.76
C THR A 86 15.58 8.95 1.77
N ILE A 87 14.94 7.78 1.80
CA ILE A 87 13.78 7.50 0.93
C ILE A 87 12.57 8.29 1.43
N LEU A 88 12.42 8.40 2.75
CA LEU A 88 11.34 9.14 3.40
C LEU A 88 11.53 10.65 3.36
N SER A 89 12.73 11.17 3.60
CA SER A 89 13.03 12.60 3.42
C SER A 89 12.74 13.08 2.01
N ARG A 90 12.98 12.23 1.00
CA ARG A 90 12.71 12.58 -0.41
C ARG A 90 11.23 12.44 -0.75
N SER A 91 10.62 11.33 -0.35
CA SER A 91 9.20 11.08 -0.59
C SER A 91 8.31 12.07 0.15
N LEU A 92 8.68 12.48 1.36
CA LEU A 92 7.91 13.38 2.21
C LEU A 92 8.57 14.76 2.34
N GLY A 93 9.58 15.11 1.54
CA GLY A 93 10.23 16.44 1.56
C GLY A 93 10.77 16.89 2.93
N VAL A 94 11.23 15.97 3.78
CA VAL A 94 11.78 16.25 5.12
C VAL A 94 13.31 16.24 5.07
N GLU A 95 13.96 17.38 4.77
CA GLU A 95 15.43 17.47 4.88
C GLU A 95 15.85 17.59 6.35
N ARG A 96 16.36 16.51 6.97
CA ARG A 96 17.17 16.63 8.19
C ARG A 96 18.66 16.52 7.85
N LYS A 97 19.44 17.52 8.29
CA LYS A 97 20.90 17.43 8.42
C LYS A 97 21.26 16.35 9.44
N MET A 98 21.44 15.12 8.99
CA MET A 98 21.91 14.01 9.83
C MET A 98 23.43 13.89 9.72
N GLY A 99 24.12 14.16 10.83
CA GLY A 99 25.58 14.08 10.95
C GLY A 99 26.14 12.68 10.66
N LYS A 100 27.38 12.66 10.14
CA LYS A 100 28.21 11.51 9.79
C LYS A 100 28.10 10.36 10.80
N PHE A 101 27.46 9.25 10.43
CA PHE A 101 27.66 7.97 11.08
C PHE A 101 27.50 6.80 10.09
N LEU A 102 28.66 6.31 9.65
CA LEU A 102 29.02 4.95 9.19
C LEU A 102 28.12 4.27 8.14
N THR A 103 28.71 4.18 6.95
CA THR A 103 28.32 3.46 5.73
C THR A 103 28.75 1.99 5.79
N SER A 104 27.82 1.04 5.66
CA SER A 104 28.12 -0.22 4.96
C SER A 104 27.59 -0.07 3.53
N LYS A 105 28.38 -0.42 2.51
CA LYS A 105 27.96 -0.32 1.10
C LYS A 105 26.88 -1.35 0.72
N GLU A 106 26.64 -2.36 1.56
CA GLU A 106 25.76 -3.50 1.29
C GLU A 106 24.31 -3.30 1.75
N ASP A 107 24.03 -2.33 2.64
CA ASP A 107 22.69 -2.12 3.20
C ASP A 107 21.92 -0.93 2.60
N SER A 108 22.57 -0.10 1.77
CA SER A 108 21.93 1.04 1.13
C SER A 108 21.10 0.64 -0.10
N PHE A 109 19.80 0.96 -0.10
CA PHE A 109 18.95 0.81 -1.28
C PHE A 109 19.42 1.70 -2.43
N PRO A 110 19.35 1.22 -3.70
CA PRO A 110 19.63 2.06 -4.85
C PRO A 110 18.71 3.28 -4.84
N LYS A 111 19.29 4.48 -4.91
CA LYS A 111 18.54 5.75 -4.92
C LYS A 111 17.56 5.86 -6.11
N SER A 112 17.75 5.04 -7.14
CA SER A 112 16.95 4.98 -8.36
C SER A 112 15.99 3.78 -8.41
N PHE A 113 15.82 3.04 -7.30
CA PHE A 113 14.94 1.88 -7.30
C PHE A 113 13.48 2.29 -7.52
N MET A 114 12.85 1.69 -8.53
CA MET A 114 11.47 1.92 -8.94
C MET A 114 10.89 0.61 -9.48
N LEU A 115 9.61 0.38 -9.23
CA LEU A 115 8.80 -0.75 -9.71
C LEU A 115 8.12 -0.36 -11.02
N HIS A 116 8.92 -0.14 -12.07
CA HIS A 116 8.42 0.33 -13.37
C HIS A 116 7.47 -0.62 -14.08
N ASN A 117 7.59 -1.92 -13.83
CA ASN A 117 6.77 -2.95 -14.48
C ASN A 117 5.48 -3.26 -13.71
N LEU A 118 5.33 -2.71 -12.50
CA LEU A 118 4.17 -2.98 -11.65
C LEU A 118 2.93 -2.28 -12.23
N ASN A 119 1.93 -3.09 -12.58
CA ASN A 119 0.64 -2.61 -13.08
C ASN A 119 -0.45 -2.78 -12.01
N LEU A 120 -0.42 -3.89 -11.28
CA LEU A 120 -1.40 -4.22 -10.24
C LEU A 120 -0.75 -4.29 -8.85
N LEU A 121 -1.32 -3.55 -7.90
CA LEU A 121 -0.96 -3.59 -6.49
C LEU A 121 -2.17 -3.99 -5.65
N GLU A 122 -2.08 -5.12 -4.97
CA GLU A 122 -3.00 -5.52 -3.90
C GLU A 122 -2.34 -5.16 -2.56
N LEU A 123 -2.91 -4.17 -1.88
CA LEU A 123 -2.39 -3.64 -0.62
C LEU A 123 -3.37 -3.88 0.50
N ARG A 124 -3.00 -4.77 1.42
CA ARG A 124 -3.73 -4.99 2.67
C ARG A 124 -3.34 -3.93 3.68
N THR A 125 -4.27 -3.10 4.15
CA THR A 125 -3.97 -1.92 4.98
C THR A 125 -5.08 -1.60 5.99
N GLY A 126 -4.72 -0.94 7.10
CA GLY A 126 -5.67 -0.53 8.14
C GLY A 126 -6.25 0.86 7.96
N PHE A 127 -5.89 1.58 6.88
CA PHE A 127 -6.38 2.91 6.50
C PHE A 127 -6.10 4.07 7.47
N THR A 128 -5.38 3.83 8.56
CA THR A 128 -5.04 4.88 9.53
C THR A 128 -4.08 5.92 8.90
N GLN A 129 -3.93 7.10 9.51
CA GLN A 129 -2.93 8.09 9.08
C GLN A 129 -1.52 7.48 8.99
N TYR A 130 -1.23 6.56 9.90
CA TYR A 130 -0.01 5.79 9.95
C TYR A 130 0.17 4.90 8.69
N ASP A 131 -0.89 4.22 8.25
CA ASP A 131 -0.89 3.43 7.02
C ASP A 131 -0.80 4.27 5.75
N LEU A 132 -1.44 5.44 5.74
CA LEU A 132 -1.42 6.38 4.61
C LEU A 132 0.01 6.79 4.23
N VAL A 133 0.90 6.98 5.21
CA VAL A 133 2.31 7.31 4.96
C VAL A 133 3.03 6.15 4.24
N GLY A 134 2.80 4.91 4.68
CA GLY A 134 3.34 3.71 4.03
C GLY A 134 2.84 3.56 2.59
N MET A 135 1.53 3.74 2.39
CA MET A 135 0.90 3.70 1.07
C MET A 135 1.48 4.78 0.14
N ALA A 136 1.61 6.03 0.61
CA ALA A 136 2.17 7.14 -0.16
C ALA A 136 3.62 6.87 -0.61
N ALA A 137 4.42 6.26 0.28
CA ALA A 137 5.80 5.91 -0.02
C ALA A 137 5.89 4.74 -1.02
N LEU A 138 4.99 3.75 -0.95
CA LEU A 138 4.91 2.67 -1.92
C LEU A 138 4.48 3.19 -3.30
N LEU A 139 3.45 4.02 -3.37
CA LEU A 139 2.97 4.61 -4.62
C LEU A 139 4.06 5.42 -5.35
N LYS A 140 4.94 6.09 -4.60
CA LYS A 140 6.11 6.79 -5.17
C LYS A 140 7.11 5.87 -5.86
N LEU A 141 7.15 4.59 -5.51
CA LEU A 141 7.98 3.59 -6.19
C LEU A 141 7.31 3.00 -7.43
N CYS A 142 6.01 3.23 -7.65
CA CYS A 142 5.22 2.54 -8.67
C CYS A 142 4.68 3.53 -9.72
N PRO A 143 5.54 4.14 -10.57
CA PRO A 143 5.14 5.23 -11.46
C PRO A 143 4.16 4.81 -12.57
N ASN A 144 4.11 3.52 -12.90
CA ASN A 144 3.28 2.96 -13.98
C ASN A 144 2.11 2.12 -13.45
N LEU A 145 1.81 2.20 -12.15
CA LEU A 145 0.72 1.45 -11.54
C LEU A 145 -0.61 1.91 -12.14
N GLU A 146 -1.39 0.99 -12.72
CA GLU A 146 -2.71 1.33 -13.31
C GLU A 146 -3.86 0.89 -12.41
N THR A 147 -3.70 -0.19 -11.66
CA THR A 147 -4.75 -0.76 -10.80
C THR A 147 -4.25 -0.97 -9.37
N MET A 148 -5.04 -0.52 -8.40
CA MET A 148 -4.80 -0.78 -6.99
C MET A 148 -6.04 -1.42 -6.35
N ILE A 149 -5.83 -2.48 -5.58
CA ILE A 149 -6.84 -3.11 -4.74
C ILE A 149 -6.44 -2.88 -3.30
N LEU A 150 -7.32 -2.27 -2.53
CA LEU A 150 -7.16 -1.99 -1.12
C LEU A 150 -8.04 -2.96 -0.34
N GLU A 151 -7.42 -3.70 0.56
CA GLU A 151 -8.10 -4.67 1.41
C GLU A 151 -7.91 -4.31 2.88
N TYR A 152 -8.96 -4.45 3.68
CA TYR A 152 -8.87 -4.20 5.10
C TYR A 152 -7.93 -5.22 5.78
N LEU A 153 -6.92 -4.70 6.48
CA LEU A 153 -6.00 -5.48 7.30
C LEU A 153 -6.34 -5.32 8.77
N PHE A 154 -6.90 -6.37 9.36
CA PHE A 154 -7.19 -6.38 10.80
C PHE A 154 -5.90 -6.33 11.63
N LYS A 155 -5.75 -5.30 12.46
CA LYS A 155 -4.64 -5.13 13.39
C LYS A 155 -5.06 -5.53 14.80
N LYS A 156 -4.38 -6.54 15.37
CA LYS A 156 -4.63 -6.99 16.77
C LYS A 156 -4.18 -5.98 17.85
N ARG A 157 -3.40 -4.97 17.48
CA ARG A 157 -2.92 -3.92 18.40
C ARG A 157 -2.96 -2.58 17.68
N ALA A 158 -3.20 -1.52 18.44
CA ALA A 158 -3.16 -0.15 17.97
C ALA A 158 -1.83 0.18 17.26
N ASP A 159 -1.90 1.19 16.39
CA ASP A 159 -0.71 1.76 15.77
C ASP A 159 0.14 2.50 16.82
N GLU A 160 1.43 2.55 16.55
CA GLU A 160 2.35 3.39 17.34
C GLU A 160 2.20 4.85 16.91
N SER A 161 2.59 5.78 17.78
CA SER A 161 2.46 7.21 17.47
C SER A 161 3.43 7.65 16.38
N LEU A 162 2.90 8.34 15.36
CA LEU A 162 3.72 9.09 14.41
C LEU A 162 4.36 10.28 15.12
N SER A 163 5.54 10.70 14.66
CA SER A 163 6.15 11.96 15.12
C SER A 163 5.28 13.15 14.71
N GLU A 164 5.24 14.21 15.52
CA GLU A 164 4.48 15.44 15.24
C GLU A 164 4.77 16.02 13.84
N GLU A 165 6.02 15.93 13.36
CA GLU A 165 6.40 16.39 12.01
C GLU A 165 5.65 15.64 10.88
N LEU A 166 5.44 14.33 11.04
CA LEU A 166 4.72 13.50 10.08
C LEU A 166 3.20 13.66 10.23
N LEU A 167 2.72 13.87 11.46
CA LEU A 167 1.31 14.13 11.73
C LEU A 167 0.84 15.45 11.12
N ASN A 168 1.69 16.48 11.16
CA ASN A 168 1.37 17.82 10.68
C ASN A 168 1.52 18.00 9.17
N LYS A 169 2.09 17.00 8.46
CA LYS A 169 2.29 17.09 7.02
C LYS A 169 1.14 16.40 6.26
N PRO A 170 0.52 17.08 5.27
CA PRO A 170 -0.46 16.42 4.43
C PRO A 170 0.18 15.25 3.68
N VAL A 171 -0.52 14.12 3.63
CA VAL A 171 -0.08 12.96 2.88
C VAL A 171 -0.41 13.15 1.40
N GLU A 172 0.62 13.07 0.55
CA GLU A 172 0.48 13.17 -0.89
C GLU A 172 0.69 11.80 -1.55
N LEU A 173 -0.36 11.31 -2.21
CA LEU A 173 -0.41 10.08 -2.97
C LEU A 173 0.03 10.37 -4.41
N SER A 174 1.24 9.91 -4.77
CA SER A 174 1.75 10.02 -6.13
C SER A 174 1.09 8.97 -7.01
N MET A 175 0.07 9.37 -7.78
CA MET A 175 -0.73 8.47 -8.62
C MET A 175 -0.71 8.86 -10.11
N PRO A 176 0.47 8.95 -10.76
CA PRO A 176 0.60 9.52 -12.11
C PRO A 176 -0.05 8.69 -13.22
N SER A 177 -0.24 7.38 -13.01
CA SER A 177 -0.78 6.45 -14.01
C SER A 177 -1.97 5.62 -13.48
N LEU A 178 -2.40 5.86 -12.24
CA LEU A 178 -3.40 5.01 -11.57
C LEU A 178 -4.79 5.30 -12.11
N LYS A 179 -5.38 4.32 -12.79
CA LYS A 179 -6.69 4.42 -13.46
C LYS A 179 -7.82 3.87 -12.59
N GLN A 180 -7.57 2.79 -11.85
CA GLN A 180 -8.59 2.14 -11.03
C GLN A 180 -8.13 1.87 -9.60
N VAL A 181 -9.01 2.19 -8.65
CA VAL A 181 -8.90 1.70 -7.26
C VAL A 181 -10.12 0.86 -6.90
N THR A 182 -9.91 -0.26 -6.23
CA THR A 182 -10.98 -1.08 -5.66
C THR A 182 -10.77 -1.17 -4.16
N MET A 183 -11.73 -0.74 -3.35
CA MET A 183 -11.76 -0.91 -1.90
C MET A 183 -12.63 -2.12 -1.57
N ASN A 184 -11.97 -3.24 -1.28
CA ASN A 184 -12.61 -4.49 -0.88
C ASN A 184 -12.99 -4.43 0.61
N VAL A 185 -14.14 -5.04 0.95
CA VAL A 185 -14.63 -5.10 2.33
C VAL A 185 -14.82 -3.70 2.93
N TYR A 186 -15.39 -2.79 2.14
CA TYR A 186 -15.62 -1.42 2.56
C TYR A 186 -16.72 -1.36 3.63
N THR A 187 -16.38 -0.84 4.81
CA THR A 187 -17.30 -0.76 5.95
C THR A 187 -17.84 0.64 6.23
N GLY A 188 -17.27 1.69 5.59
CA GLY A 188 -17.70 3.08 5.76
C GLY A 188 -17.11 3.75 7.01
N THR A 189 -15.96 3.28 7.50
CA THR A 189 -15.27 3.93 8.62
C THR A 189 -14.72 5.30 8.23
N GLU A 190 -14.49 6.18 9.21
CA GLU A 190 -13.92 7.52 8.96
C GLU A 190 -12.56 7.46 8.26
N ASP A 191 -11.73 6.47 8.57
CA ASP A 191 -10.43 6.24 7.94
C ASP A 191 -10.59 5.85 6.45
N GLU A 192 -11.48 4.90 6.14
CA GLU A 192 -11.78 4.51 4.76
C GLU A 192 -12.37 5.68 3.96
N PHE A 193 -13.25 6.47 4.58
CA PHE A 193 -13.83 7.67 3.97
C PHE A 193 -12.76 8.74 3.71
N SER A 194 -11.81 8.89 4.63
CA SER A 194 -10.67 9.81 4.44
C SER A 194 -9.79 9.40 3.26
N VAL A 195 -9.50 8.10 3.12
CA VAL A 195 -8.79 7.55 1.95
C VAL A 195 -9.56 7.83 0.66
N MET A 196 -10.88 7.61 0.66
CA MET A 196 -11.72 7.90 -0.50
C MET A 196 -11.61 9.37 -0.92
N LYS A 197 -11.72 10.31 0.02
CA LYS A 197 -11.59 11.75 -0.26
C LYS A 197 -10.22 12.09 -0.84
N MET A 198 -9.15 11.45 -0.36
CA MET A 198 -7.81 11.62 -0.92
C MET A 198 -7.70 11.08 -2.36
N LEU A 199 -8.27 9.91 -2.64
CA LEU A 199 -8.29 9.33 -3.99
C LEU A 199 -9.02 10.25 -4.97
N ILE A 200 -10.19 10.73 -4.57
CA ILE A 200 -11.03 11.66 -5.35
C ILE A 200 -10.30 12.98 -5.62
N GLY A 201 -9.66 13.54 -4.59
CA GLY A 201 -9.02 14.86 -4.66
C GLY A 201 -7.64 14.87 -5.32
N GLN A 202 -6.83 13.82 -5.14
CA GLN A 202 -5.43 13.79 -5.59
C GLN A 202 -5.21 12.95 -6.85
N GLY A 203 -6.03 11.93 -7.10
CA GLY A 203 -5.86 11.11 -8.29
C GLY A 203 -6.42 11.87 -9.48
N VAL A 204 -5.57 12.44 -10.35
CA VAL A 204 -6.01 13.24 -11.52
C VAL A 204 -6.27 12.37 -12.75
N VAL A 205 -5.63 11.20 -12.83
CA VAL A 205 -5.78 10.23 -13.94
C VAL A 205 -6.67 9.02 -13.60
N LEU A 206 -7.14 8.91 -12.35
CA LEU A 206 -8.14 7.91 -11.97
C LEU A 206 -9.38 8.02 -12.86
N GLU A 207 -9.95 6.90 -13.25
CA GLU A 207 -11.16 6.83 -14.07
C GLU A 207 -12.27 6.16 -13.26
N LYS A 208 -11.90 5.29 -12.31
CA LYS A 208 -12.82 4.41 -11.61
C LYS A 208 -12.39 4.15 -10.16
N ILE A 209 -13.32 4.30 -9.23
CA ILE A 209 -13.19 3.82 -7.85
C ILE A 209 -14.34 2.85 -7.58
N VAL A 210 -14.02 1.65 -7.13
CA VAL A 210 -14.99 0.61 -6.81
C VAL A 210 -14.97 0.39 -5.30
N PHE A 211 -16.13 0.44 -4.66
CA PHE A 211 -16.31 0.02 -3.27
C PHE A 211 -17.07 -1.29 -3.30
N VAL A 212 -16.56 -2.29 -2.59
CA VAL A 212 -17.27 -3.56 -2.38
C VAL A 212 -17.78 -3.54 -0.94
N PRO A 213 -18.99 -2.99 -0.71
CA PRO A 213 -19.51 -2.81 0.64
C PRO A 213 -19.82 -4.16 1.29
N VAL A 214 -19.57 -4.23 2.58
CA VAL A 214 -19.88 -5.41 3.39
C VAL A 214 -20.71 -4.96 4.59
N GLN A 215 -21.77 -5.70 4.90
CA GLN A 215 -22.60 -5.40 6.07
C GLN A 215 -21.92 -5.91 7.34
N VAL A 216 -21.84 -5.06 8.35
CA VAL A 216 -21.42 -5.42 9.70
C VAL A 216 -22.66 -5.37 10.60
N GLU A 217 -23.16 -6.53 11.03
CA GLU A 217 -24.23 -6.60 12.03
C GLU A 217 -23.63 -7.07 13.37
N ASN A 218 -23.88 -6.33 14.46
CA ASN A 218 -23.41 -6.66 15.81
C ASN A 218 -21.89 -6.91 15.91
N GLY A 219 -21.09 -6.14 15.16
CA GLY A 219 -19.62 -6.27 15.14
C GLY A 219 -19.10 -7.51 14.41
N LYS A 220 -19.97 -8.23 13.69
CA LYS A 220 -19.58 -9.33 12.80
C LYS A 220 -19.88 -8.96 11.36
N VAL A 221 -18.93 -9.25 10.48
CA VAL A 221 -19.15 -9.23 9.04
C VAL A 221 -20.22 -10.27 8.71
N VAL A 222 -21.36 -9.83 8.18
CA VAL A 222 -22.40 -10.69 7.65
C VAL A 222 -22.17 -10.76 6.14
N GLU A 223 -22.05 -11.98 5.60
CA GLU A 223 -21.98 -12.23 4.15
C GLU A 223 -23.33 -11.95 3.49
N ARG A 224 -23.74 -10.68 3.47
CA ARG A 224 -24.69 -10.17 2.50
C ARG A 224 -23.88 -9.37 1.50
N SER A 225 -23.62 -9.98 0.35
CA SER A 225 -22.98 -9.31 -0.78
C SER A 225 -23.90 -8.19 -1.27
N LEU A 226 -23.62 -6.98 -0.81
CA LEU A 226 -24.20 -5.78 -1.38
C LEU A 226 -23.58 -5.56 -2.77
N PRO A 227 -24.34 -5.01 -3.74
CA PRO A 227 -23.80 -4.71 -5.05
C PRO A 227 -22.65 -3.71 -4.91
N PRO A 228 -21.54 -3.88 -5.65
CA PRO A 228 -20.44 -2.92 -5.65
C PRO A 228 -20.91 -1.53 -6.04
N VAL A 229 -20.37 -0.53 -5.36
CA VAL A 229 -20.51 0.86 -5.74
C VAL A 229 -19.40 1.23 -6.68
N VAL A 230 -19.74 1.82 -7.81
CA VAL A 230 -18.75 2.29 -8.78
C VAL A 230 -18.89 3.80 -8.93
N LEU A 231 -17.83 4.52 -8.60
CA LEU A 231 -17.61 5.90 -8.99
C LEU A 231 -16.80 5.91 -10.28
N CYS A 232 -17.30 6.58 -11.29
CA CYS A 232 -16.62 6.77 -12.56
C CYS A 232 -16.41 8.27 -12.82
N ARG A 233 -15.35 8.60 -13.54
CA ARG A 233 -15.20 9.92 -14.16
C ARG A 233 -14.51 9.81 -15.50
N ASN A 234 -14.84 10.74 -16.39
CA ASN A 234 -14.24 10.83 -17.72
C ASN A 234 -13.46 12.14 -17.81
N GLY A 235 -12.12 12.06 -17.83
CA GLY A 235 -11.25 13.23 -17.90
C GLY A 235 -11.50 14.21 -16.75
N SER A 236 -11.68 15.49 -17.06
CA SER A 236 -11.89 16.57 -16.08
C SER A 236 -13.31 16.71 -15.55
N GLN A 237 -14.20 15.74 -15.82
CA GLN A 237 -15.56 15.76 -15.30
C GLN A 237 -15.60 15.38 -13.81
N GLY A 238 -16.57 15.93 -13.07
CA GLY A 238 -16.85 15.50 -11.71
C GLY A 238 -17.20 14.01 -11.62
N TRP A 239 -16.95 13.42 -10.45
CA TRP A 239 -17.25 12.01 -10.18
C TRP A 239 -18.75 11.73 -10.26
N LYS A 240 -19.10 10.59 -10.88
CA LYS A 240 -20.48 10.12 -11.03
C LYS A 240 -20.62 8.72 -10.46
N CYS A 241 -21.68 8.48 -9.69
CA CYS A 241 -22.08 7.14 -9.28
C CYS A 241 -22.68 6.38 -10.48
N SER A 242 -22.38 5.09 -10.59
CA SER A 242 -22.99 4.21 -11.59
C SER A 242 -24.53 4.21 -11.45
N PRO A 243 -25.28 4.20 -12.57
CA PRO A 243 -26.74 4.21 -12.56
C PRO A 243 -27.36 2.99 -11.87
N ASP A 244 -26.64 1.86 -11.79
CA ASP A 244 -27.16 0.57 -11.30
C ASP A 244 -27.16 0.40 -9.77
N LEU A 245 -26.89 1.48 -9.03
CA LEU A 245 -26.87 1.48 -7.57
C LEU A 245 -28.27 1.59 -6.97
N SER A 246 -28.53 0.82 -5.91
CA SER A 246 -29.73 1.01 -5.09
C SER A 246 -29.74 2.41 -4.49
N SER A 247 -30.92 3.03 -4.41
CA SER A 247 -31.12 4.40 -3.94
C SER A 247 -30.54 4.66 -2.54
N SER A 248 -30.57 3.66 -1.66
CA SER A 248 -30.01 3.75 -0.30
C SER A 248 -28.49 3.91 -0.28
N VAL A 249 -27.77 3.18 -1.14
CA VAL A 249 -26.30 3.24 -1.21
C VAL A 249 -25.83 4.50 -1.92
N ARG A 250 -26.58 4.95 -2.93
CA ARG A 250 -26.36 6.24 -3.60
C ARG A 250 -26.47 7.41 -2.63
N ASN A 251 -27.46 7.41 -1.73
CA ASN A 251 -27.68 8.49 -0.77
C ASN A 251 -26.55 8.60 0.26
N ILE A 252 -25.96 7.49 0.73
CA ILE A 252 -24.81 7.50 1.65
C ILE A 252 -23.65 8.21 0.98
N ILE A 253 -23.30 7.81 -0.24
CA ILE A 253 -22.15 8.36 -0.96
C ILE A 253 -22.42 9.80 -1.42
N GLU A 254 -23.62 10.12 -1.89
CA GLU A 254 -23.97 11.51 -2.21
C GLU A 254 -23.99 12.41 -0.97
N SER A 255 -24.38 11.89 0.20
CA SER A 255 -24.29 12.65 1.44
C SER A 255 -22.84 12.88 1.84
N GLU A 256 -21.97 11.88 1.64
CA GLU A 256 -20.55 11.91 1.91
C GLU A 256 -19.76 12.80 0.93
N LEU A 257 -20.17 12.86 -0.34
CA LEU A 257 -19.57 13.73 -1.36
C LEU A 257 -20.02 15.20 -1.24
N LYS A 258 -21.10 15.50 -0.50
CA LYS A 258 -21.66 16.85 -0.31
C LYS A 258 -21.19 17.55 0.98
N VAL A 259 -20.33 16.92 1.78
CA VAL A 259 -19.76 17.54 2.98
C VAL A 259 -18.54 18.38 2.56
N ASP A 260 -18.79 19.67 2.29
CA ASP A 260 -17.77 20.73 2.18
C ASP A 260 -17.17 21.07 3.55
#